data_AF-A0A4R1X6U5-F1
#
_entry.id   AF-A0A4R1X6U5-F1
#
_cell.length_a   1.000
_cell.length_b   1.000
_cell.length_c   1.000
_cell.angle_alpha   90.00
_cell.angle_beta   90.00
_cell.angle_gamma   90.00
#
_symmetry.space_group_name_H-M   'P 1'
#
loop_
_entity.id
_entity.type
_entity.pdbx_description
1 polymer ?
#
loop_
_entity_poly.entity_id
_entity_poly.type
_entity_poly.pdbx_seq_one_letter_code
_entity_poly.pdbx_strand_id
1 'polypeptide(L)' 'MCIEEYGRFYIQEQTIAHKGGSVHAFFEVGDIVNVDGVKRYKVSNDQSFKSREEALQWIEQQGD' A
#
# COMPACT_ATOMS: atom_id res chain seq x y z
N MET A 1 -2.31 7.92 9.29
CA MET A 1 -2.09 6.75 8.42
C MET A 1 -3.31 6.65 7.52
N CYS A 2 -3.16 6.93 6.24
CA CYS A 2 -4.25 6.89 5.26
C CYS A 2 -4.16 5.54 4.52
N ILE A 3 -5.20 4.72 4.67
CA ILE A 3 -5.35 3.44 3.97
C ILE A 3 -6.54 3.56 3.03
N GLU A 4 -6.35 3.18 1.78
CA GLU A 4 -7.38 3.17 0.74
C GLU A 4 -7.57 1.73 0.24
N GLU A 5 -8.80 1.22 0.25
CA GLU A 5 -9.11 -0.18 -0.12
C GLU A 5 -9.56 -0.29 -1.58
N TYR A 6 -9.05 -1.30 -2.28
CA TYR A 6 -9.32 -1.63 -3.69
C TYR A 6 -9.56 -3.14 -3.85
N GLY A 7 -10.79 -3.57 -3.52
CA GLY A 7 -11.16 -4.98 -3.61
C GLY A 7 -10.34 -5.85 -2.64
N ARG A 8 -9.45 -6.70 -3.18
CA ARG A 8 -8.54 -7.54 -2.38
C ARG A 8 -7.24 -6.84 -1.98
N PHE A 9 -7.02 -5.61 -2.42
CA PHE A 9 -5.80 -4.87 -2.14
C PHE A 9 -6.08 -3.61 -1.34
N TYR A 10 -5.05 -3.03 -0.73
CA TYR A 10 -5.09 -1.69 -0.17
C TYR A 10 -3.82 -0.93 -0.52
N ILE A 11 -3.94 0.40 -0.63
CA ILE A 11 -2.81 1.33 -0.72
C ILE A 11 -2.65 2.01 0.62
N GLN A 12 -1.41 2.08 1.10
CA GLN A 12 -1.05 2.75 2.33
C GLN A 12 0.02 3.80 2.06
N GLU A 13 -0.26 5.05 2.39
CA GLU A 13 0.77 6.10 2.36
C GLU A 13 1.64 5.99 3.61
N GLN A 14 2.95 5.94 3.40
CA GLN A 14 3.98 5.97 4.43
C GLN A 14 4.89 7.18 4.23
N THR A 15 5.33 7.75 5.34
CA THR A 15 6.30 8.85 5.33
C THR A 15 7.50 8.44 6.16
N ILE A 16 8.68 8.50 5.56
CA ILE A 16 9.96 8.33 6.26
C ILE A 16 10.57 9.72 6.44
N ALA A 17 10.81 10.09 7.70
CA ALA A 17 11.61 11.24 8.05
C ALA A 17 13.09 10.81 8.17
N HIS A 18 13.95 11.41 7.35
CA HIS A 18 15.39 11.19 7.45
C HIS A 18 16.00 12.12 8.50
N LYS A 19 17.11 11.70 9.12
CA LYS A 19 17.83 12.49 10.14
C LYS A 19 18.30 13.89 9.67
N GLY A 20 18.24 14.17 8.36
CA GLY A 20 18.53 15.49 7.78
C GLY A 20 17.32 16.41 7.59
N GLY A 21 16.12 16.03 8.07
CA GLY A 21 14.91 16.85 7.95
C GLY A 21 14.13 16.66 6.64
N SER A 22 14.66 15.89 5.68
CA SER A 22 13.91 15.50 4.49
C SER A 22 12.85 14.46 4.83
N VAL A 23 11.62 14.71 4.41
CA VAL A 23 10.50 13.76 4.50
C VAL A 23 10.23 13.22 3.11
N HIS A 24 10.26 11.90 2.96
CA HIS A 24 9.88 11.22 1.73
C HIS A 24 8.59 10.43 1.97
N ALA A 25 7.59 10.69 1.13
CA ALA A 25 6.38 9.87 1.07
C ALA A 25 6.58 8.73 0.05
N PHE A 26 6.07 7.55 0.37
CA PHE A 26 5.99 6.40 -0.52
C PHE A 26 4.69 5.65 -0.24
N PHE A 27 4.25 4.88 -1.23
CA PHE A 27 2.98 4.17 -1.19
C PHE A 27 3.26 2.68 -1.19
N GLU A 28 2.67 1.94 -0.27
CA GLU A 28 2.77 0.49 -0.23
C GLU A 28 1.45 -0.10 -0.68
N VAL A 29 1.51 -1.19 -1.44
CA VAL A 29 0.33 -2.01 -1.74
C VAL A 29 0.40 -3.26 -0.88
N GLY A 30 -0.70 -3.58 -0.22
CA GLY A 30 -0.84 -4.85 0.49
C GLY A 30 -2.13 -5.56 0.15
N ASP A 31 -2.24 -6.79 0.64
CA ASP A 31 -3.40 -7.65 0.45
C ASP A 31 -4.36 -7.54 1.63
N ILE A 32 -5.64 -7.50 1.32
CA ILE A 32 -6.74 -7.63 2.27
C ILE A 32 -7.16 -9.09 2.27
N VAL A 33 -6.87 -9.79 3.36
CA VAL A 33 -7.27 -11.18 3.55
C VAL A 33 -8.34 -11.27 4.64
N ASN A 34 -9.30 -12.18 4.46
CA ASN A 34 -10.30 -12.47 5.48
C ASN A 34 -9.93 -13.78 6.17
N VAL A 35 -9.67 -13.73 7.47
CA VAL A 35 -9.30 -14.89 8.29
C VAL A 35 -10.27 -14.97 9.45
N ASP A 36 -11.02 -16.07 9.53
CA ASP A 36 -12.05 -16.32 10.56
C ASP A 36 -13.11 -15.20 10.67
N GLY A 37 -13.49 -14.61 9.54
CA GLY A 37 -14.46 -13.49 9.49
C GLY A 37 -13.86 -12.12 9.84
N VAL A 38 -12.56 -12.06 10.14
CA VAL A 38 -11.84 -10.83 10.45
C VAL A 38 -11.01 -10.39 9.26
N LYS A 39 -11.25 -9.15 8.80
CA LYS A 39 -10.43 -8.49 7.79
C LYS A 39 -9.03 -8.21 8.35
N ARG A 40 -8.00 -8.69 7.69
CA ARG A 40 -6.60 -8.42 8.01
C ARG A 40 -5.87 -7.80 6.82
N TYR A 41 -5.08 -6.78 7.10
CA TYR A 41 -4.23 -6.10 6.13
C TYR A 41 -2.84 -6.72 6.20
N LYS A 42 -2.46 -7.43 5.14
CA LYS A 42 -1.14 -8.05 5.01
C LYS A 42 -0.30 -7.14 4.13
N VAL A 43 0.74 -6.53 4.68
CA VAL A 43 1.70 -5.76 3.89
C VAL A 43 2.42 -6.71 2.94
N SER A 44 2.42 -6.41 1.65
CA SER A 44 3.27 -7.10 0.68
C SER A 44 4.61 -6.38 0.66
N ASN A 45 5.56 -6.90 1.45
CA ASN A 45 6.86 -6.27 1.75
C ASN A 45 7.79 -6.08 0.55
N ASP A 46 7.40 -6.53 -0.65
CA ASP A 46 8.27 -6.53 -1.83
C ASP A 46 8.10 -5.29 -2.72
N GLN A 47 7.04 -4.47 -2.55
CA GLN A 47 6.79 -3.34 -3.45
C GLN A 47 6.35 -2.06 -2.74
N SER A 48 7.12 -1.01 -2.99
CA SER A 48 6.82 0.38 -2.65
C SER A 48 6.84 1.22 -3.91
N PHE A 49 5.89 2.14 -4.03
CA PHE A 49 5.65 3.01 -5.17
C PHE A 49 5.94 4.47 -4.80
N LYS A 50 6.33 5.28 -5.79
CA LYS A 50 6.64 6.70 -5.55
C LYS A 50 5.37 7.55 -5.55
N SER A 51 4.32 7.07 -6.22
CA SER A 51 3.03 7.74 -6.31
C SER A 51 1.86 6.76 -6.13
N ARG A 52 0.73 7.28 -5.64
CA ARG A 52 -0.56 6.56 -5.57
C ARG A 52 -0.99 6.00 -6.93
N GLU A 53 -0.76 6.76 -8.01
CA GLU A 53 -1.11 6.35 -9.37
C GLU A 53 -0.33 5.10 -9.82
N GLU A 54 0.98 5.01 -9.51
CA GLU A 54 1.78 3.82 -9.82
C GLU A 54 1.27 2.60 -9.04
N ALA A 55 0.92 2.78 -7.76
CA ALA A 55 0.34 1.73 -6.93
C ALA A 55 -1.00 1.24 -7.48
N LEU A 56 -1.85 2.16 -7.96
CA LEU A 56 -3.13 1.82 -8.60
C LEU A 56 -2.93 1.04 -9.90
N GLN A 57 -2.05 1.51 -10.78
CA GLN A 57 -1.75 0.82 -12.03
C GLN A 57 -1.22 -0.60 -11.78
N TRP A 58 -0.44 -0.78 -10.72
CA TRP A 58 0.00 -2.11 -10.33
C TRP A 58 -1.16 -3.01 -9.89
N ILE A 59 -2.09 -2.49 -9.07
CA ILE A 59 -3.30 -3.22 -8.66
C ILE A 59 -4.13 -3.63 -9.89
N GLU A 60 -4.30 -2.72 -10.85
CA GLU A 60 -5.00 -3.01 -12.11
C GLU A 60 -4.33 -4.14 -12.90
N GLN A 61 -3.00 -4.17 -12.95
CA GLN A 61 -2.22 -5.24 -13.60
C GLN A 61 -2.32 -6.60 -12.88
N GLN A 62 -2.66 -6.64 -11.59
CA GLN A 62 -2.87 -7.91 -10.86
C GLN A 62 -4.30 -8.46 -11.00
N GLY A 63 -5.20 -7.70 -11.62
CA GLY A 63 -6.62 -8.05 -11.81
C GLY A 63 -6.94 -8.72 -13.16
N ASP A 64 -5.99 -8.70 -14.10
CA ASP A 64 -6.04 -9.38 -15.41
C ASP A 64 -5.32 -10.74 -15.35
#